data_AF-A0A958Z851-F1
#
_entry.id   AF-A0A958Z851-F1
#
_cell.length_a   1.000
_cell.length_b   1.000
_cell.length_c   1.000
_cell.angle_alpha   90.00
_cell.angle_beta   90.00
_cell.angle_gamma   90.00
#
_symmetry.space_group_name_H-M   'P 1'
#
loop_
_entity.id
_entity.type
_entity.pdbx_description
1 polymer ?
#
loop_
_entity_poly.entity_id
_entity_poly.type
_entity_poly.pdbx_seq_one_letter_code
_entity_poly.pdbx_strand_id
1 'polypeptide(L)'
;SLALPFGQEELIEKVLEVNPNTIVVMIAGAPFDINTIREQSHALVWSWFNGSEGGNALADVLLGTVNPSGKLPWTMPKNIADSPAHATNSFPGDSTVVYKEGILVGYRWFDTKNIEPLYPFGYGLSYTTFDLSDLNTDKKEYGPDDTIIAEVRVRNTGNRAGKEVVQLYVSKPDSQVERADKELKGFDKLLV
;
A
#
# COMPACT_ATOMS: atom_id res chain seq x y z
N SER A 1 -1.29 -2.51 -20.45
CA SER A 1 -2.38 -3.26 -19.80
C SER A 1 -1.94 -3.64 -18.40
N LEU A 2 -2.87 -3.77 -17.46
CA LEU A 2 -2.61 -4.35 -16.13
C LEU A 2 -2.99 -5.83 -16.06
N ALA A 3 -3.51 -6.43 -17.13
CA ALA A 3 -3.90 -7.84 -17.15
C ALA A 3 -2.71 -8.78 -16.89
N LEU A 4 -2.97 -9.89 -16.19
CA LEU A 4 -1.99 -10.94 -16.02
C LEU A 4 -1.71 -11.65 -17.36
N PRO A 5 -0.45 -11.99 -17.66
CA PRO A 5 -0.09 -12.56 -18.94
C PRO A 5 -0.41 -14.06 -19.02
N PHE A 6 -0.41 -14.61 -20.23
CA PHE A 6 -0.40 -16.06 -20.49
C PHE A 6 -1.53 -16.88 -19.84
N GLY A 7 -2.72 -16.28 -19.67
CA GLY A 7 -3.89 -16.99 -19.10
C GLY A 7 -3.76 -17.31 -17.61
N GLN A 8 -2.87 -16.63 -16.88
CA GLN A 8 -2.66 -16.89 -15.45
C GLN A 8 -3.91 -16.63 -14.61
N GLU A 9 -4.73 -15.63 -14.95
CA GLU A 9 -5.98 -15.35 -14.23
C GLU A 9 -6.95 -16.54 -14.31
N GLU A 10 -7.21 -17.05 -15.53
CA GLU A 10 -8.06 -18.24 -15.73
C GLU A 10 -7.55 -19.47 -14.97
N LEU A 11 -6.22 -19.69 -14.97
CA LEU A 11 -5.62 -20.77 -14.19
C LEU A 11 -5.87 -20.61 -12.70
N ILE A 12 -5.68 -19.40 -12.15
CA ILE A 12 -5.88 -19.12 -10.73
C ILE A 12 -7.34 -19.33 -10.35
N GLU A 13 -8.29 -18.82 -11.15
CA GLU A 13 -9.72 -19.00 -10.95
C GLU A 13 -10.09 -20.50 -10.90
N LYS A 14 -9.62 -21.29 -11.87
CA LYS A 14 -9.90 -22.73 -11.94
C LYS A 14 -9.34 -23.51 -10.75
N VAL A 15 -8.18 -23.09 -10.22
CA VAL A 15 -7.62 -23.71 -9.00
C VAL A 15 -8.44 -23.33 -7.78
N LEU A 16 -8.85 -22.06 -7.65
CA LEU A 16 -9.67 -21.58 -6.54
C LEU A 16 -11.08 -22.21 -6.53
N GLU A 17 -11.66 -22.45 -7.70
CA GLU A 17 -12.94 -23.16 -7.86
C GLU A 17 -12.88 -24.59 -7.28
N VAL A 18 -11.75 -25.29 -7.46
CA VAL A 18 -11.59 -26.68 -7.00
C VAL A 18 -11.11 -26.76 -5.55
N ASN A 19 -10.28 -25.81 -5.12
CA ASN A 19 -9.80 -25.73 -3.75
C ASN A 19 -9.71 -24.27 -3.26
N PRO A 20 -10.69 -23.80 -2.48
CA PRO A 20 -10.67 -22.44 -1.94
C PRO A 20 -9.55 -22.21 -0.92
N ASN A 21 -9.00 -23.26 -0.31
CA ASN A 21 -7.85 -23.15 0.61
C ASN A 21 -6.51 -23.01 -0.14
N THR A 22 -6.47 -22.11 -1.12
CA THR A 22 -5.30 -21.82 -1.94
C THR A 22 -4.75 -20.43 -1.59
N ILE A 23 -3.43 -20.34 -1.45
CA ILE A 23 -2.72 -19.07 -1.29
C ILE A 23 -2.20 -18.64 -2.65
N VAL A 24 -2.54 -17.42 -3.08
CA VAL A 24 -2.00 -16.85 -4.31
C VAL A 24 -0.78 -16.00 -3.97
N VAL A 25 0.37 -16.33 -4.56
CA VAL A 25 1.61 -15.57 -4.36
C VAL A 25 1.95 -14.80 -5.64
N MET A 26 1.94 -13.47 -5.54
CA MET A 26 2.27 -12.57 -6.64
C MET A 26 3.77 -12.23 -6.61
N ILE A 27 4.49 -12.63 -7.66
CA ILE A 27 5.89 -12.28 -7.88
C ILE A 27 5.93 -11.22 -8.99
N ALA A 28 5.88 -9.95 -8.59
CA ALA A 28 5.70 -8.84 -9.51
C ALA A 28 6.37 -7.55 -8.99
N GLY A 29 6.87 -6.73 -9.92
CA GLY A 29 7.48 -5.43 -9.63
C GLY A 29 6.55 -4.23 -9.82
N ALA A 30 5.40 -4.44 -10.44
CA ALA A 30 4.41 -3.40 -10.78
C ALA A 30 2.99 -3.92 -10.50
N PRO A 31 1.99 -3.02 -10.35
CA PRO A 31 0.59 -3.40 -10.21
C PRO A 31 0.10 -4.30 -11.35
N PHE A 32 -0.82 -5.20 -11.03
CA PHE A 32 -1.64 -5.95 -11.98
C PHE A 32 -3.10 -5.78 -11.60
N ASP A 33 -4.00 -5.98 -12.56
CA ASP A 33 -5.41 -6.15 -12.31
C ASP A 33 -5.60 -7.52 -11.66
N ILE A 34 -5.99 -7.48 -10.38
CA ILE A 34 -6.20 -8.66 -9.56
C ILE A 34 -7.55 -8.57 -8.85
N ASN A 35 -8.52 -7.81 -9.38
CA ASN A 35 -9.82 -7.63 -8.75
C ASN A 35 -10.51 -8.97 -8.50
N THR A 36 -10.63 -9.81 -9.54
CA THR A 36 -11.25 -11.14 -9.44
C THR A 36 -10.49 -12.05 -8.48
N ILE A 37 -9.16 -12.09 -8.62
CA ILE A 37 -8.29 -12.92 -7.77
C ILE A 37 -8.39 -12.51 -6.30
N ARG A 38 -8.42 -11.20 -6.00
CA ARG A 38 -8.58 -10.67 -4.65
C ARG A 38 -9.91 -11.11 -4.03
N GLU A 39 -10.99 -11.07 -4.80
CA GLU A 39 -12.33 -11.42 -4.30
C GLU A 39 -12.47 -12.93 -4.01
N GLN A 40 -11.79 -13.76 -4.79
CA GLN A 40 -11.89 -15.22 -4.67
C GLN A 40 -10.84 -15.86 -3.77
N SER A 41 -9.68 -15.21 -3.58
CA SER A 41 -8.57 -15.77 -2.80
C SER A 41 -8.74 -15.54 -1.30
N HIS A 42 -8.50 -16.58 -0.51
CA HIS A 42 -8.47 -16.49 0.95
C HIS A 42 -7.23 -15.76 1.47
N ALA A 43 -6.13 -15.85 0.73
CA ALA A 43 -4.88 -15.18 1.04
C ALA A 43 -4.13 -14.83 -0.25
N LEU A 44 -3.69 -13.57 -0.32
CA LEU A 44 -2.86 -13.05 -1.39
C LEU A 44 -1.57 -12.49 -0.78
N VAL A 45 -0.42 -12.99 -1.23
CA VAL A 45 0.90 -12.56 -0.77
C VAL A 45 1.64 -11.87 -1.91
N TRP A 46 1.99 -10.61 -1.72
CA TRP A 46 2.82 -9.87 -2.67
C TRP A 46 4.29 -9.99 -2.31
N SER A 47 5.04 -10.76 -3.11
CA SER A 47 6.40 -11.19 -2.77
C SER A 47 7.50 -10.36 -3.44
N TRP A 48 7.21 -9.52 -4.43
CA TRP A 48 8.24 -8.79 -5.22
C TRP A 48 9.28 -9.73 -5.86
N PHE A 49 10.44 -9.17 -6.24
CA PHE A 49 11.60 -9.91 -6.73
C PHE A 49 12.68 -9.99 -5.63
N ASN A 50 12.71 -11.10 -4.89
CA ASN A 50 13.52 -11.24 -3.66
C ASN A 50 14.94 -11.83 -3.88
N GLY A 51 15.43 -11.87 -5.12
CA GLY A 51 16.72 -12.47 -5.43
C GLY A 51 16.80 -13.98 -5.13
N SER A 52 18.01 -14.49 -4.92
CA SER A 52 18.28 -15.93 -4.79
C SER A 52 17.66 -16.58 -3.56
N GLU A 53 17.45 -15.82 -2.47
CA GLU A 53 16.87 -16.31 -1.22
C GLU A 53 15.34 -16.15 -1.15
N GLY A 54 14.71 -15.76 -2.26
CA GLY A 54 13.27 -15.47 -2.29
C GLY A 54 12.38 -16.65 -1.89
N GLY A 55 12.80 -17.88 -2.21
CA GLY A 55 12.08 -19.10 -1.80
C GLY A 55 12.11 -19.33 -0.30
N ASN A 56 13.29 -19.15 0.33
CA ASN A 56 13.46 -19.30 1.77
C ASN A 56 12.65 -18.23 2.53
N ALA A 57 12.76 -16.97 2.10
CA ALA A 57 12.00 -15.88 2.70
C ALA A 57 10.48 -16.07 2.56
N LEU A 58 10.00 -16.55 1.41
CA LEU A 58 8.59 -16.85 1.21
C LEU A 58 8.13 -17.99 2.12
N ALA A 59 8.91 -19.08 2.24
CA ALA A 59 8.58 -20.19 3.11
C ALA A 59 8.49 -19.75 4.59
N ASP A 60 9.42 -18.92 5.06
CA ASP A 60 9.40 -18.39 6.43
C ASP A 60 8.13 -17.59 6.72
N VAL A 61 7.65 -16.80 5.74
CA VAL A 61 6.39 -16.07 5.86
C VAL A 61 5.21 -17.04 5.84
N LEU A 62 5.07 -17.88 4.82
CA LEU A 62 3.91 -18.77 4.65
C LEU A 62 3.75 -19.76 5.82
N LEU A 63 4.86 -20.23 6.40
CA LEU A 63 4.86 -21.14 7.55
C LEU A 63 4.72 -20.41 8.90
N GLY A 64 4.76 -19.07 8.89
CA GLY A 64 4.65 -18.25 10.09
C GLY A 64 5.88 -18.23 10.97
N THR A 65 7.04 -18.72 10.48
CA THR A 65 8.36 -18.50 11.10
C THR A 65 8.63 -17.01 11.26
N VAL A 66 8.26 -16.23 10.24
CA VAL A 66 8.31 -14.77 10.23
C VAL A 66 6.91 -14.20 9.99
N ASN A 67 6.47 -13.31 10.88
CA ASN A 67 5.22 -12.57 10.69
C ASN A 67 5.41 -11.47 9.62
N PRO A 68 4.59 -11.44 8.53
CA PRO A 68 4.71 -10.43 7.49
C PRO A 68 4.44 -9.03 8.07
N SER A 69 5.23 -8.07 7.59
CA SER A 69 5.19 -6.69 8.08
C SER A 69 5.58 -5.67 7.00
N GLY A 70 5.45 -6.06 5.73
CA GLY A 70 5.64 -5.16 4.59
C GLY A 70 4.43 -4.24 4.42
N LYS A 71 4.66 -3.03 3.92
CA LYS A 71 3.61 -2.06 3.56
C LYS A 71 3.83 -1.61 2.12
N LEU A 72 2.77 -1.41 1.35
CA LEU A 72 2.86 -1.04 -0.07
C LEU A 72 3.48 0.36 -0.23
N PRO A 73 4.53 0.51 -1.06
CA PRO A 73 5.15 1.81 -1.33
C PRO A 73 4.43 2.60 -2.44
N TRP A 74 3.33 2.08 -2.96
CA TRP A 74 2.48 2.72 -3.98
C TRP A 74 1.02 2.38 -3.76
N THR A 75 0.15 3.20 -4.33
CA THR A 75 -1.29 2.92 -4.43
C THR A 75 -1.54 1.97 -5.59
N MET A 76 -2.19 0.83 -5.34
CA MET A 76 -2.63 -0.08 -6.39
C MET A 76 -3.97 0.41 -6.94
N PRO A 77 -4.06 0.85 -8.20
CA PRO A 77 -5.31 1.32 -8.77
C PRO A 77 -6.27 0.14 -9.03
N LYS A 78 -7.59 0.38 -9.01
CA LYS A 78 -8.58 -0.60 -9.52
C LYS A 78 -8.49 -0.69 -11.04
N ASN A 79 -8.38 0.46 -11.71
CA ASN A 79 -8.19 0.57 -13.15
C ASN A 79 -6.99 1.45 -13.46
N ILE A 80 -6.24 1.14 -14.54
CA ILE A 80 -5.10 1.97 -14.93
C ILE A 80 -5.48 3.44 -15.17
N ALA A 81 -6.70 3.68 -15.66
CA ALA A 81 -7.26 5.01 -15.89
C ALA A 81 -7.48 5.83 -14.60
N ASP A 82 -7.52 5.19 -13.42
CA ASP A 82 -7.60 5.87 -12.12
C ASP A 82 -6.27 6.54 -11.74
N SER A 83 -5.16 6.08 -12.33
CA SER A 83 -3.84 6.63 -12.06
C SER A 83 -3.67 8.00 -12.70
N PRO A 84 -3.05 8.98 -12.02
CA PRO A 84 -3.05 10.39 -12.40
C PRO A 84 -2.59 10.63 -13.84
N ALA A 85 -1.44 10.08 -14.23
CA ALA A 85 -0.87 10.29 -15.56
C ALA A 85 -1.72 9.69 -16.71
N HIS A 86 -2.51 8.65 -16.42
CA HIS A 86 -3.47 8.08 -17.37
C HIS A 86 -4.78 8.87 -17.37
N ALA A 87 -5.29 9.24 -16.20
CA ALA A 87 -6.49 10.05 -16.05
C ALA A 87 -6.37 11.42 -16.75
N THR A 88 -5.18 12.00 -16.79
CA THR A 88 -4.90 13.28 -17.46
C THR A 88 -4.49 13.13 -18.93
N ASN A 89 -4.42 11.89 -19.44
CA ASN A 89 -3.85 11.56 -20.75
C ASN A 89 -2.46 12.19 -20.95
N SER A 90 -1.64 12.18 -19.89
CA SER A 90 -0.26 12.68 -19.91
C SER A 90 0.73 11.59 -20.32
N PHE A 91 0.44 10.33 -20.00
CA PHE A 91 1.28 9.18 -20.36
C PHE A 91 0.69 8.37 -21.52
N PRO A 92 1.50 7.84 -22.47
CA PRO A 92 2.97 7.90 -22.50
C PRO A 92 3.56 9.20 -23.05
N GLY A 93 2.71 10.14 -23.48
CA GLY A 93 3.11 11.31 -24.26
C GLY A 93 3.55 10.94 -25.68
N ASP A 94 4.15 11.91 -26.36
CA ASP A 94 4.74 11.73 -27.70
C ASP A 94 6.28 11.79 -27.59
N SER A 95 6.92 12.76 -28.25
CA SER A 95 8.34 13.06 -28.08
C SER A 95 8.66 13.72 -26.72
N THR A 96 7.63 14.26 -26.05
CA THR A 96 7.73 14.88 -24.72
C THR A 96 6.51 14.52 -23.88
N VAL A 97 6.66 14.57 -22.55
CA VAL A 97 5.61 14.27 -21.57
C VAL A 97 5.39 15.49 -20.69
N VAL A 98 4.14 15.96 -20.61
CA VAL A 98 3.73 17.04 -19.71
C VAL A 98 3.04 16.45 -18.49
N TYR A 99 3.60 16.70 -17.31
CA TYR A 99 3.12 16.18 -16.02
C TYR A 99 1.95 17.03 -15.53
N LYS A 100 0.76 16.79 -16.10
CA LYS A 100 -0.46 17.58 -15.83
C LYS A 100 -1.03 17.33 -14.44
N GLU A 101 -0.68 16.20 -13.82
CA GLU A 101 -1.07 15.84 -12.47
C GLU A 101 -0.35 16.67 -11.39
N GLY A 102 0.70 17.41 -11.76
CA GLY A 102 1.42 18.28 -10.83
C GLY A 102 1.92 17.52 -9.60
N ILE A 103 1.56 17.99 -8.42
CA ILE A 103 1.95 17.36 -7.14
C ILE A 103 1.09 16.14 -6.78
N LEU A 104 -0.05 15.95 -7.45
CA LEU A 104 -1.00 14.88 -7.16
C LEU A 104 -0.55 13.58 -7.84
N VAL A 105 0.52 12.99 -7.32
CA VAL A 105 1.08 11.71 -7.77
C VAL A 105 0.80 10.61 -6.75
N GLY A 106 0.37 9.44 -7.21
CA GLY A 106 0.08 8.29 -6.34
C GLY A 106 -1.05 8.59 -5.35
N TYR A 107 -0.89 8.22 -4.08
CA TYR A 107 -1.93 8.42 -3.06
C TYR A 107 -2.40 9.87 -2.92
N ARG A 108 -1.54 10.87 -3.21
CA ARG A 108 -1.95 12.28 -3.24
C ARG A 108 -3.10 12.53 -4.22
N TRP A 109 -3.10 11.88 -5.39
CA TRP A 109 -4.20 11.94 -6.34
C TRP A 109 -5.44 11.22 -5.83
N PHE A 110 -5.27 9.97 -5.40
CA PHE A 110 -6.38 9.11 -4.99
C PHE A 110 -7.13 9.70 -3.79
N ASP A 111 -6.39 10.10 -2.75
CA ASP A 111 -6.97 10.65 -1.53
C ASP A 111 -7.61 12.02 -1.80
N THR A 112 -6.93 12.93 -2.51
CA THR A 112 -7.47 14.28 -2.79
C THR A 112 -8.70 14.24 -3.69
N LYS A 113 -8.81 13.26 -4.58
CA LYS A 113 -9.94 13.11 -5.51
C LYS A 113 -10.98 12.10 -5.06
N ASN A 114 -10.85 11.52 -3.86
CA ASN A 114 -11.72 10.46 -3.35
C ASN A 114 -11.90 9.30 -4.34
N ILE A 115 -10.81 8.88 -4.98
CA ILE A 115 -10.79 7.71 -5.87
C ILE A 115 -10.40 6.51 -5.03
N GLU A 116 -11.25 5.49 -5.00
CA GLU A 116 -10.98 4.31 -4.20
C GLU A 116 -9.98 3.36 -4.88
N PRO A 117 -8.81 3.11 -4.25
CA PRO A 117 -7.82 2.19 -4.80
C PRO A 117 -8.21 0.73 -4.56
N LEU A 118 -7.51 -0.19 -5.23
CA LEU A 118 -7.59 -1.62 -4.91
C LEU A 118 -6.87 -1.91 -3.59
N TYR A 119 -5.68 -1.33 -3.41
CA TYR A 119 -4.98 -1.25 -2.14
C TYR A 119 -4.33 0.13 -1.98
N PRO A 120 -4.52 0.82 -0.85
CA PRO A 120 -3.95 2.14 -0.65
C PRO A 120 -2.44 2.08 -0.39
N PHE A 121 -1.76 3.20 -0.62
CA PHE A 121 -0.38 3.39 -0.15
C PHE A 121 -0.27 3.12 1.35
N GLY A 122 0.82 2.46 1.75
CA GLY A 122 1.06 2.10 3.15
C GLY A 122 0.24 0.92 3.67
N TYR A 123 -0.58 0.27 2.83
CA TYR A 123 -1.34 -0.93 3.22
C TYR A 123 -0.46 -2.17 3.36
N GLY A 124 -0.77 -3.01 4.34
CA GLY A 124 -0.18 -4.33 4.49
C GLY A 124 -0.64 -5.01 5.78
N LEU A 125 -0.96 -6.30 5.69
CA LEU A 125 -1.49 -7.10 6.79
C LEU A 125 -0.37 -7.76 7.61
N SER A 126 -0.76 -8.36 8.73
CA SER A 126 0.08 -9.13 9.64
C SER A 126 -0.67 -10.37 10.12
N TYR A 127 0.03 -11.36 10.67
CA TYR A 127 -0.58 -12.50 11.38
C TYR A 127 -1.02 -12.17 12.81
N THR A 128 -0.87 -10.92 13.22
CA THR A 128 -1.41 -10.39 14.47
C THR A 128 -2.16 -9.08 14.20
N THR A 129 -2.85 -8.55 15.20
CA THR A 129 -3.55 -7.27 15.13
C THR A 129 -2.86 -6.24 16.02
N PHE A 130 -2.96 -4.97 15.63
CA PHE A 130 -2.39 -3.86 16.38
C PHE A 130 -3.41 -2.76 16.59
N ASP A 131 -3.41 -2.19 17.78
CA ASP A 131 -4.19 -1.01 18.12
C ASP A 131 -3.24 0.17 18.28
N LEU A 132 -3.58 1.29 17.62
CA LEU A 132 -2.90 2.57 17.77
C LEU A 132 -3.81 3.50 18.58
N SER A 133 -3.26 4.15 19.59
CA SER A 133 -4.02 5.00 20.52
C SER A 133 -3.17 6.13 21.07
N ASP A 134 -3.81 7.07 21.76
CA ASP A 134 -3.14 8.16 22.50
C ASP A 134 -2.22 9.04 21.63
N LEU A 135 -2.57 9.23 20.34
CA LEU A 135 -1.84 10.15 19.47
C LEU A 135 -1.84 11.55 20.08
N ASN A 136 -0.65 12.07 20.33
CA ASN A 136 -0.45 13.41 20.82
C ASN A 136 0.77 14.05 20.14
N THR A 137 0.93 15.34 20.38
CA THR A 137 2.13 16.06 19.99
C THR A 137 2.67 16.84 21.19
N ASP A 138 3.96 17.17 21.17
CA ASP A 138 4.66 17.80 22.30
C ASP A 138 4.15 19.21 22.66
N LYS A 139 3.52 19.90 21.70
CA LYS A 139 2.92 21.23 21.89
C LYS A 139 1.52 21.31 21.29
N LYS A 140 0.78 22.37 21.63
CA LYS A 140 -0.54 22.70 21.03
C LYS A 140 -0.44 23.64 19.84
N GLU A 141 0.58 24.49 19.83
CA GLU A 141 0.84 25.48 18.80
C GLU A 141 2.31 25.41 18.41
N TYR A 142 2.59 25.67 17.14
CA TYR A 142 3.92 25.55 16.54
C TYR A 142 4.23 26.80 15.73
N GLY A 143 5.44 27.32 15.90
CA GLY A 143 6.01 28.36 15.04
C GLY A 143 6.55 27.80 13.72
N PRO A 144 6.97 28.68 12.79
CA PRO A 144 7.48 28.28 11.48
C PRO A 144 8.69 27.34 11.50
N ASP A 145 9.53 27.46 12.53
CA ASP A 145 10.79 26.72 12.67
C ASP A 145 10.71 25.59 13.72
N ASP A 146 9.52 25.36 14.30
CA ASP A 146 9.34 24.30 15.27
C ASP A 146 9.32 22.91 14.60
N THR A 147 9.90 21.92 15.28
CA THR A 147 9.71 20.51 14.95
C THR A 147 8.53 19.96 15.75
N ILE A 148 7.61 19.29 15.09
CA ILE A 148 6.50 18.58 15.73
C ILE A 148 7.01 17.20 16.14
N ILE A 149 6.98 16.89 17.44
CA ILE A 149 7.25 15.54 17.94
C ILE A 149 5.89 14.89 18.18
N ALA A 150 5.57 13.87 17.39
CA ALA A 150 4.35 13.10 17.52
C ALA A 150 4.63 11.79 18.25
N GLU A 151 3.85 11.50 19.29
CA GLU A 151 3.91 10.25 20.04
C GLU A 151 2.59 9.50 19.85
N VAL A 152 2.68 8.19 19.67
CA VAL A 152 1.52 7.30 19.57
C VAL A 152 1.83 6.00 20.26
N ARG A 153 0.84 5.46 20.98
CA ARG A 153 0.94 4.16 21.62
C ARG A 153 0.54 3.08 20.63
N VAL A 154 1.41 2.09 20.46
CA VAL A 154 1.13 0.89 19.67
C VAL A 154 1.02 -0.31 20.60
N ARG A 155 -0.04 -1.10 20.44
CA ARG A 155 -0.24 -2.33 21.20
C ARG A 155 -0.49 -3.49 20.25
N ASN A 156 0.28 -4.56 20.39
CA ASN A 156 -0.07 -5.85 19.79
C ASN A 156 -1.26 -6.46 20.56
N THR A 157 -2.37 -6.66 19.88
CA THR A 157 -3.62 -7.17 20.46
C THR A 157 -3.91 -8.63 20.10
N GLY A 158 -3.12 -9.23 19.21
CA GLY A 158 -3.25 -10.63 18.84
C GLY A 158 -2.37 -11.56 19.68
N ASN A 159 -2.22 -12.80 19.20
CA ASN A 159 -1.52 -13.88 19.90
C ASN A 159 -0.16 -14.23 19.29
N ARG A 160 0.37 -13.41 18.37
CA ARG A 160 1.66 -13.60 17.73
C ARG A 160 2.49 -12.32 17.82
N ALA A 161 3.79 -12.46 18.05
CA ALA A 161 4.71 -11.33 17.90
C ALA A 161 4.65 -10.78 16.47
N GLY A 162 4.74 -9.46 16.31
CA GLY A 162 4.66 -8.86 14.99
C GLY A 162 5.30 -7.48 14.94
N LYS A 163 5.63 -7.04 13.72
CA LYS A 163 6.12 -5.68 13.50
C LYS A 163 5.05 -4.84 12.84
N GLU A 164 4.76 -3.68 13.40
CA GLU A 164 3.85 -2.70 12.80
C GLU A 164 4.66 -1.51 12.26
N VAL A 165 4.17 -0.89 11.19
CA VAL A 165 4.68 0.37 10.64
C VAL A 165 3.65 1.45 10.90
N VAL A 166 3.96 2.34 11.84
CA VAL A 166 3.16 3.53 12.12
C VAL A 166 3.48 4.58 11.07
N GLN A 167 2.47 5.21 10.47
CA GLN A 167 2.63 6.24 9.45
C GLN A 167 1.94 7.53 9.89
N LEU A 168 2.69 8.64 9.92
CA LEU A 168 2.20 9.97 10.25
C LEU A 168 1.96 10.77 8.98
N TYR A 169 0.72 11.19 8.79
CA TYR A 169 0.29 12.04 7.67
C TYR A 169 -0.13 13.42 8.17
N VAL A 170 0.17 14.45 7.38
CA VAL A 170 -0.20 15.84 7.67
C VAL A 170 -1.07 16.38 6.56
N SER A 171 -2.17 17.05 6.92
CA SER A 171 -3.04 17.81 6.02
C SER A 171 -2.89 19.31 6.30
N LYS A 172 -3.07 20.13 5.26
CA LYS A 172 -3.16 21.59 5.39
C LYS A 172 -4.43 22.08 4.70
N PRO A 173 -5.59 22.08 5.39
CA PRO A 173 -6.81 22.65 4.83
C PRO A 173 -6.65 24.15 4.56
N ASP A 174 -7.54 24.69 3.71
CA ASP A 174 -7.63 26.14 3.41
C ASP A 174 -6.34 26.78 2.84
N SER A 175 -5.53 25.98 2.16
CA SER A 175 -4.32 26.46 1.48
C SER A 175 -4.66 27.33 0.26
N GLN A 176 -3.94 28.44 0.09
CA GLN A 176 -4.05 29.34 -1.09
C GLN A 176 -3.45 28.74 -2.38
N VAL A 177 -2.73 27.62 -2.25
CA VAL A 177 -2.17 26.85 -3.35
C VAL A 177 -2.63 25.40 -3.24
N GLU A 178 -2.66 24.70 -4.37
CA GLU A 178 -3.00 23.27 -4.41
C GLU A 178 -2.11 22.47 -3.44
N ARG A 179 -2.75 21.61 -2.65
CA ARG A 179 -2.10 20.65 -1.76
C ARG A 179 -2.85 19.34 -1.82
N ALA A 180 -2.11 18.25 -1.63
CA ALA A 180 -2.73 16.97 -1.41
C ALA A 180 -3.52 16.98 -0.10
N ASP A 181 -4.60 16.21 -0.03
CA ASP A 181 -5.43 16.03 1.17
C ASP A 181 -4.58 15.69 2.39
N LYS A 182 -3.64 14.76 2.22
CA LYS A 182 -2.64 14.40 3.23
C LYS A 182 -1.30 14.04 2.58
N GLU A 183 -0.23 14.19 3.34
CA GLU A 183 1.12 13.79 2.94
C GLU A 183 1.84 13.05 4.07
N LEU A 184 2.50 11.94 3.75
CA LEU A 184 3.40 11.25 4.67
C LEU A 184 4.55 12.16 5.10
N LYS A 185 4.73 12.33 6.41
CA LYS A 185 5.82 13.15 7.01
C LYS A 185 6.70 12.39 7.98
N GLY A 186 6.27 11.22 8.45
CA GLY A 186 7.07 10.35 9.29
C GLY A 186 6.53 8.94 9.28
N PHE A 187 7.40 7.97 9.56
CA PHE A 187 7.00 6.61 9.85
C PHE A 187 8.06 5.96 10.73
N ASP A 188 7.64 4.96 11.50
CA ASP A 188 8.56 4.11 12.24
C ASP A 188 8.06 2.67 12.25
N LYS A 189 8.99 1.72 12.31
CA LYS A 189 8.71 0.29 12.32
C LYS A 189 9.22 -0.33 13.62
N LEU A 190 8.29 -0.85 14.40
CA LEU A 190 8.57 -1.39 15.73
C LEU A 190 8.07 -2.81 15.86
N LEU A 191 8.81 -3.61 16.63
CA LEU A 191 8.38 -4.94 17.08
C LEU A 191 7.56 -4.76 18.34
N VAL A 192 6.34 -5.32 18.36
CA VAL A 192 5.38 -5.20 19.47
C VAL A 192 4.76 -6.55 19.80
#